data_AF-A0A934LXL6-F1
#
_entry.id   AF-A0A934LXL6-F1
#
_cell.length_a   1.000
_cell.length_b   1.000
_cell.length_c   1.000
_cell.angle_alpha   90.00
_cell.angle_beta   90.00
_cell.angle_gamma   90.00
#
_symmetry.space_group_name_H-M   'P 1'
#
loop_
_entity.id
_entity.type
_entity.pdbx_description
1 polymer ?
#
loop_
_entity_poly.entity_id
_entity_poly.type
_entity_poly.pdbx_seq_one_letter_code
_entity_poly.pdbx_strand_id
1 'polypeptide(L)'
;MAYLIGPQRCSFCRRSAEEVDQLLIPGPDGVYICHECVHLCYDILHEEPAQEPASDFKIERVPTPREIVKELDQYVIGQEKAKRVLSVAVYNHYQRVNAGGSLADVELDKSNVLLIGPTGSGKTLLAQTLARMLDVPFCISDATSLT
;
A
#
# COMPACT_ATOMS: atom_id res chain seq x y z
N MET A 1 -3.66 -2.96 60.98
CA MET A 1 -3.52 -4.03 59.97
C MET A 1 -2.66 -3.48 58.85
N ALA A 2 -1.37 -3.77 58.90
CA ALA A 2 -0.38 -3.28 57.96
C ALA A 2 -0.54 -4.03 56.63
N TYR A 3 -1.04 -3.33 55.60
CA TYR A 3 -0.88 -3.82 54.23
C TYR A 3 0.59 -3.61 53.85
N LEU A 4 1.32 -4.71 53.78
CA LEU A 4 2.68 -4.78 53.25
C LEU A 4 2.66 -4.24 51.82
N ILE A 5 3.19 -3.03 51.62
CA ILE A 5 3.45 -2.48 50.30
C ILE A 5 4.65 -3.26 49.75
N GLY A 6 4.36 -4.39 49.09
CA GLY A 6 5.35 -5.10 48.28
C GLY A 6 5.88 -4.18 47.16
N PRO A 7 7.09 -4.45 46.62
CA PRO A 7 7.71 -3.60 45.62
C PRO A 7 6.75 -3.40 44.44
N GLN A 8 6.40 -2.13 44.20
CA GLN A 8 5.54 -1.68 43.10
C GLN A 8 6.20 -2.09 41.77
N ARG A 9 5.70 -3.17 41.16
CA ARG A 9 6.25 -3.77 39.94
C ARG A 9 5.15 -3.91 38.89
N CYS A 10 5.51 -3.68 37.63
CA CYS A 10 4.60 -3.88 36.52
C CYS A 10 4.23 -5.38 36.39
N SER A 11 2.94 -5.70 36.31
CA SER A 11 2.44 -7.07 36.18
C SER A 11 2.73 -7.71 34.81
N PHE A 12 3.07 -6.89 33.81
CA PHE A 12 3.38 -7.34 32.45
C PHE A 12 4.89 -7.61 32.27
N CYS A 13 5.75 -6.62 32.53
CA CYS A 13 7.21 -6.74 32.33
C CYS A 13 8.01 -7.06 33.60
N ARG A 14 7.37 -7.08 34.79
CA ARG A 14 7.98 -7.35 36.12
C ARG A 14 9.07 -6.38 36.59
N ARG A 15 9.32 -5.30 35.83
CA ARG A 15 10.22 -4.22 36.21
C ARG A 15 9.69 -3.43 37.41
N SER A 16 10.61 -2.94 38.26
CA SER A 16 10.27 -2.11 39.43
C SER A 16 9.98 -0.66 39.01
N ALA A 17 9.31 0.09 39.90
CA ALA A 17 9.04 1.52 39.67
C ALA A 17 10.29 2.35 39.36
N GLU A 18 11.46 1.98 39.88
CA GLU A 18 12.73 2.68 39.62
C GLU A 18 13.26 2.44 38.20
N GLU A 19 12.96 1.28 37.61
CA GLU A 19 13.41 0.90 36.27
C GLU A 19 12.54 1.50 35.15
N VAL A 20 11.37 2.04 35.48
CA VAL A 20 10.38 2.59 34.51
C VAL A 20 10.03 4.05 34.82
N ASP A 21 11.00 4.82 35.32
CA ASP A 21 10.87 6.25 35.64
C ASP A 21 9.67 6.60 36.53
N GLN A 22 9.33 5.72 37.48
CA GLN A 22 8.24 5.86 38.46
C GLN A 22 6.82 5.94 37.88
N LEU A 23 6.65 5.76 36.57
CA LEU A 23 5.36 5.79 35.88
C LEU A 23 4.68 4.42 35.89
N LEU A 24 4.15 4.04 37.06
CA LEU A 24 3.26 2.88 37.22
C LEU A 24 1.81 3.35 37.38
N ILE A 25 0.96 2.90 36.46
CA ILE A 25 -0.48 3.17 36.47
C ILE A 25 -1.15 2.08 37.31
N PRO A 26 -1.90 2.43 38.38
CA PRO A 26 -2.60 1.46 39.19
C PRO A 26 -3.87 0.95 38.49
N GLY A 27 -4.09 -0.35 38.55
CA GLY A 27 -5.31 -1.04 38.12
C GLY A 27 -6.11 -1.58 39.31
N PRO A 28 -7.30 -2.17 39.04
CA PRO A 28 -8.04 -2.93 40.04
C PRO A 28 -7.22 -4.11 40.58
N ASP A 29 -7.58 -4.60 41.77
CA ASP A 29 -7.01 -5.81 42.39
C ASP A 29 -5.49 -5.79 42.67
N GLY A 30 -4.89 -4.59 42.79
CA GLY A 30 -3.46 -4.44 43.10
C GLY A 30 -2.54 -4.76 41.91
N VAL A 31 -3.07 -4.66 40.69
CA VAL A 31 -2.32 -4.78 39.43
C VAL A 31 -1.70 -3.42 39.07
N TYR A 32 -0.50 -3.43 38.49
CA TYR A 32 0.17 -2.23 38.01
C TYR A 32 0.68 -2.43 36.59
N ILE A 33 0.58 -1.41 35.75
CA ILE A 33 1.11 -1.41 34.38
C ILE A 33 2.00 -0.19 34.15
N CYS A 34 3.18 -0.37 33.55
CA CYS A 34 4.04 0.75 33.19
C CYS A 34 3.68 1.32 31.81
N HIS A 35 4.07 2.57 31.57
CA HIS A 35 3.85 3.25 30.29
C HIS A 35 4.41 2.48 29.08
N GLU A 36 5.60 1.87 29.19
CA GLU A 36 6.18 1.03 28.13
C GLU A 36 5.27 -0.16 27.75
N CYS A 37 4.68 -0.85 28.74
CA CYS A 37 3.77 -1.96 28.47
C CYS A 37 2.44 -1.47 27.88
N VAL A 38 1.97 -0.28 28.26
CA VAL A 38 0.79 0.33 27.63
C VAL A 38 1.05 0.60 26.15
N HIS A 39 2.22 1.17 25.81
CA HIS A 39 2.61 1.37 24.40
C HIS A 39 2.75 0.06 23.65
N LEU A 40 3.42 -0.94 24.23
CA LEU A 40 3.54 -2.25 23.58
C LEU A 40 2.18 -2.91 23.35
N CYS A 41 1.27 -2.85 24.33
CA CYS A 41 -0.09 -3.35 24.15
C CYS A 41 -0.86 -2.53 23.11
N TYR A 42 -0.66 -1.22 23.08
CA TYR A 42 -1.24 -0.35 22.06
C TYR A 42 -0.73 -0.75 20.67
N ASP A 43 0.58 -0.94 20.49
CA ASP A 43 1.19 -1.37 19.24
C ASP A 43 0.64 -2.74 18.81
N ILE A 44 0.60 -3.73 19.71
CA ILE A 44 0.03 -5.06 19.40
C ILE A 44 -1.46 -4.99 19.03
N LEU A 45 -2.23 -4.09 19.65
CA LEU A 45 -3.67 -3.93 19.36
C LEU A 45 -3.93 -3.11 18.08
N HIS A 46 -2.98 -2.27 17.67
CA HIS A 46 -3.09 -1.38 16.51
C HIS A 46 -2.20 -1.83 15.33
N GLU A 47 -1.43 -2.91 15.50
CA GLU A 47 -0.91 -3.75 14.43
C GLU A 47 -2.12 -4.37 13.72
N GLU A 48 -2.66 -3.66 12.74
CA GLU A 48 -3.49 -4.29 11.70
C GLU A 48 -2.68 -5.47 11.13
N PRO A 49 -3.31 -6.65 10.91
CA PRO A 49 -2.61 -7.80 10.34
C PRO A 49 -1.92 -7.34 9.07
N ALA A 50 -0.58 -7.29 9.09
CA ALA A 50 0.30 -6.74 8.08
C ALA A 50 -0.42 -6.41 6.77
N GLN A 51 -1.04 -5.23 6.70
CA GLN A 51 -1.37 -4.68 5.41
C GLN A 51 -0.01 -4.47 4.75
N GLU A 52 0.25 -5.23 3.67
CA GLU A 52 1.33 -4.95 2.75
C GLU A 52 1.41 -3.43 2.56
N PRO A 53 2.60 -2.82 2.67
CA PRO A 53 2.78 -1.40 2.94
C PRO A 53 1.80 -0.62 2.10
N ALA A 54 0.81 -0.01 2.77
CA ALA A 54 -0.16 0.85 2.13
C ALA A 54 0.67 1.91 1.40
N SER A 55 0.79 1.76 0.09
CA SER A 55 1.32 2.84 -0.72
C SER A 55 0.37 4.00 -0.50
N ASP A 56 0.90 5.15 -0.09
CA ASP A 56 0.17 6.43 -0.03
C ASP A 56 -0.43 6.83 -1.40
N PHE A 57 -0.26 6.00 -2.43
CA PHE A 57 -0.84 6.11 -3.77
C PHE A 57 -2.20 5.42 -3.85
N LYS A 58 -3.19 5.88 -3.07
CA LYS A 58 -4.59 5.60 -3.38
C LYS A 58 -5.05 6.59 -4.45
N ILE A 59 -5.20 6.11 -5.68
CA ILE A 59 -5.88 6.90 -6.72
C ILE A 59 -7.36 6.95 -6.33
N GLU A 60 -7.82 8.09 -5.80
CA GLU A 60 -9.22 8.31 -5.37
C GLU A 60 -10.23 8.03 -6.48
N ARG A 61 -9.85 8.28 -7.74
CA ARG A 61 -10.67 7.99 -8.92
C ARG A 61 -9.83 7.42 -10.05
N VAL A 62 -9.97 6.12 -10.29
CA VAL A 62 -9.40 5.47 -11.48
C VAL A 62 -10.27 5.84 -12.68
N PRO A 63 -9.72 6.48 -13.73
CA PRO A 63 -10.46 6.83 -14.92
C PRO A 63 -10.95 5.58 -15.64
N THR A 64 -12.16 5.62 -16.18
CA THR A 64 -12.75 4.50 -16.91
C THR A 64 -11.97 4.20 -18.19
N PRO A 65 -12.01 2.96 -18.72
CA PRO A 65 -11.31 2.63 -19.95
C PRO A 65 -11.68 3.52 -21.14
N ARG A 66 -12.92 4.05 -21.18
CA ARG A 66 -13.37 4.98 -22.22
C ARG A 66 -12.73 6.37 -22.07
N GLU A 67 -12.58 6.85 -20.84
CA GLU A 67 -11.89 8.12 -20.57
C GLU A 67 -10.40 8.02 -20.92
N ILE A 68 -9.75 6.89 -20.60
CA ILE A 68 -8.35 6.66 -20.96
C ILE A 68 -8.16 6.63 -22.48
N VAL A 69 -9.00 5.90 -23.23
CA VAL A 69 -8.93 5.90 -24.70
C VAL A 69 -9.09 7.31 -25.26
N LYS A 70 -10.08 8.07 -24.76
CA LYS A 70 -10.34 9.44 -25.22
C LYS A 70 -9.15 10.37 -24.99
N GLU A 71 -8.42 10.20 -23.90
CA GLU A 71 -7.21 10.97 -23.64
C GLU A 71 -6.06 10.54 -24.57
N LEU A 72 -5.86 9.23 -24.74
CA LEU A 72 -4.85 8.69 -25.67
C LEU A 72 -5.11 9.11 -27.12
N ASP A 73 -6.37 9.29 -27.52
CA ASP A 73 -6.77 9.75 -28.85
C ASP A 73 -6.26 11.17 -29.18
N GLN A 74 -6.01 12.00 -28.17
CA GLN A 74 -5.50 13.36 -28.37
C GLN A 74 -4.01 13.37 -28.78
N TYR A 75 -3.27 12.29 -28.47
CA TYR A 75 -1.82 12.23 -28.66
C TYR A 75 -1.38 11.15 -29.66
N VAL A 76 -2.13 10.04 -29.76
CA VAL A 76 -1.78 8.89 -30.61
C VAL A 76 -2.90 8.66 -31.61
N ILE A 77 -2.61 8.81 -32.90
CA ILE A 77 -3.61 8.63 -33.96
C ILE A 77 -3.69 7.15 -34.38
N GLY A 78 -4.91 6.61 -34.43
CA GLY A 78 -5.15 5.18 -34.74
C GLY A 78 -4.77 4.25 -33.59
N GLN A 79 -4.30 3.03 -33.91
CA GLN A 79 -3.91 2.02 -32.90
C GLN A 79 -5.03 1.64 -31.90
N GLU A 80 -6.29 1.64 -32.36
CA GLU A 80 -7.50 1.42 -31.55
C GLU A 80 -7.43 0.18 -30.66
N LYS A 81 -6.90 -0.93 -31.20
CA LYS A 81 -6.72 -2.18 -30.45
C LYS A 81 -5.76 -2.00 -29.28
N ALA A 82 -4.63 -1.33 -29.49
CA ALA A 82 -3.62 -1.11 -28.45
C ALA A 82 -4.14 -0.18 -27.36
N LYS A 83 -4.81 0.92 -27.73
CA LYS A 83 -5.43 1.86 -26.77
C LYS A 83 -6.46 1.15 -25.88
N ARG A 84 -7.34 0.33 -26.47
CA ARG A 84 -8.35 -0.43 -25.72
C ARG A 84 -7.71 -1.41 -24.74
N VAL A 85 -6.71 -2.18 -25.18
CA VAL A 85 -6.01 -3.17 -24.33
C VAL A 85 -5.30 -2.47 -23.16
N LEU A 86 -4.55 -1.41 -23.43
CA LEU A 86 -3.85 -0.64 -22.40
C LEU A 86 -4.82 -0.03 -21.39
N SER A 87 -5.91 0.56 -21.87
CA SER A 87 -6.92 1.20 -21.02
C SER A 87 -7.58 0.21 -20.06
N VAL A 88 -7.89 -1.01 -20.52
CA VAL A 88 -8.45 -2.07 -19.67
C VAL A 88 -7.41 -2.60 -18.68
N ALA A 89 -6.19 -2.88 -19.16
CA ALA A 89 -5.11 -3.39 -18.31
C ALA A 89 -4.79 -2.44 -17.15
N VAL A 90 -4.75 -1.14 -17.43
CA VAL A 90 -4.45 -0.09 -16.44
C VAL A 90 -5.61 0.11 -15.47
N TYR A 91 -6.84 0.16 -15.97
CA TYR A 91 -8.02 0.22 -15.12
C TYR A 91 -8.04 -0.95 -14.13
N ASN A 92 -7.82 -2.17 -14.62
CA ASN A 92 -7.76 -3.37 -13.79
C ASN A 92 -6.57 -3.34 -12.82
N HIS A 93 -5.42 -2.83 -13.25
CA HIS A 93 -4.24 -2.68 -12.39
C HIS A 93 -4.56 -1.82 -11.17
N TYR A 94 -5.16 -0.65 -11.35
CA TYR A 94 -5.48 0.23 -10.23
C TYR A 94 -6.66 -0.25 -9.39
N GLN A 95 -7.65 -0.91 -9.99
CA GLN A 95 -8.69 -1.59 -9.23
C GLN A 95 -8.09 -2.64 -8.28
N ARG A 96 -7.10 -3.39 -8.77
CA ARG A 96 -6.37 -4.39 -7.98
C ARG A 96 -5.51 -3.76 -6.88
N VAL A 97 -4.81 -2.68 -7.18
CA VAL A 97 -3.98 -1.93 -6.20
C VAL A 97 -4.87 -1.32 -5.11
N ASN A 98 -5.96 -0.64 -5.48
CA ASN A 98 -6.88 -0.01 -4.54
C ASN A 98 -7.61 -1.05 -3.64
N ALA A 99 -7.82 -2.26 -4.14
CA ALA A 99 -8.40 -3.36 -3.38
C ALA A 99 -7.40 -4.10 -2.47
N GLY A 100 -6.14 -3.66 -2.39
CA GLY A 100 -5.13 -4.33 -1.56
C GLY A 100 -4.75 -5.73 -2.05
N GLY A 101 -4.91 -6.02 -3.35
CA GLY A 101 -4.50 -7.30 -3.94
C GLY A 101 -5.42 -8.50 -3.68
N SER A 102 -6.34 -8.44 -2.72
CA SER A 102 -7.32 -9.49 -2.42
C SER A 102 -8.73 -8.91 -2.31
N LEU A 103 -9.59 -9.29 -3.25
CA LEU A 103 -11.03 -9.05 -3.16
C LEU A 103 -11.67 -10.38 -2.78
N ALA A 104 -12.10 -10.51 -1.53
CA ALA A 104 -12.89 -11.66 -1.06
C ALA A 104 -12.31 -13.04 -1.43
N ASP A 105 -11.06 -13.30 -1.05
CA ASP A 105 -10.39 -14.61 -1.23
C ASP A 105 -10.11 -14.99 -2.70
N VAL A 106 -10.24 -14.04 -3.64
CA VAL A 106 -9.90 -14.21 -5.05
C VAL A 106 -8.57 -13.51 -5.34
N GLU A 107 -7.56 -14.29 -5.72
CA GLU A 107 -6.27 -13.78 -6.21
C GLU A 107 -6.46 -13.08 -7.56
N LEU A 108 -6.09 -11.80 -7.62
CA LEU A 108 -6.17 -11.00 -8.85
C LEU A 108 -4.85 -11.05 -9.64
N ASP A 109 -4.91 -11.62 -10.84
CA ASP A 109 -3.76 -11.76 -11.73
C ASP A 109 -3.23 -10.42 -12.29
N LYS A 110 -1.91 -10.36 -12.54
CA LYS A 110 -1.26 -9.19 -13.14
C LYS A 110 -1.52 -9.11 -14.64
N SER A 111 -2.07 -7.98 -15.10
CA SER A 111 -2.32 -7.71 -16.53
C SER A 111 -1.11 -7.09 -17.22
N ASN A 112 -0.06 -7.87 -17.46
CA ASN A 112 1.10 -7.42 -18.25
C ASN A 112 0.73 -7.31 -19.75
N VAL A 113 1.27 -6.30 -20.43
CA VAL A 113 0.97 -6.03 -21.85
C VAL A 113 2.23 -6.10 -22.69
N LEU A 114 2.19 -6.88 -23.78
CA LEU A 114 3.21 -6.90 -24.82
C LEU A 114 2.73 -6.10 -26.04
N LEU A 115 3.44 -5.03 -26.38
CA LEU A 115 3.13 -4.19 -27.55
C LEU A 115 4.01 -4.57 -28.75
N ILE A 116 3.40 -5.12 -29.79
CA ILE A 116 4.07 -5.50 -31.05
C ILE A 116 3.66 -4.52 -32.16
N GLY A 117 4.65 -3.99 -32.88
CA GLY A 117 4.40 -3.12 -34.03
C GLY A 117 5.69 -2.55 -34.63
N PRO A 118 5.64 -1.99 -35.85
CA PRO A 118 6.81 -1.48 -36.57
C PRO A 118 7.48 -0.33 -35.82
N THR A 119 8.71 0.01 -36.19
CA THR A 119 9.39 1.21 -35.67
C THR A 119 8.56 2.47 -35.97
N GLY A 120 8.59 3.46 -35.07
CA GLY A 120 7.84 4.72 -35.25
C GLY A 120 6.31 4.65 -35.09
N SER A 121 5.72 3.50 -34.76
CA SER A 121 4.26 3.34 -34.58
C SER A 121 3.66 3.96 -33.30
N GLY A 122 4.46 4.64 -32.48
CA GLY A 122 3.97 5.30 -31.25
C GLY A 122 3.88 4.41 -30.00
N LYS A 123 4.52 3.23 -29.98
CA LYS A 123 4.55 2.34 -28.80
C LYS A 123 5.06 3.05 -27.53
N THR A 124 6.20 3.74 -27.62
CA THR A 124 6.78 4.49 -26.49
C THR A 124 5.91 5.68 -26.12
N LEU A 125 5.31 6.36 -27.10
CA LEU A 125 4.42 7.50 -26.87
C LEU A 125 3.14 7.10 -26.13
N LEU A 126 2.56 5.93 -26.46
CA LEU A 126 1.42 5.38 -25.73
C LEU A 126 1.72 5.23 -24.24
N ALA A 127 2.86 4.62 -23.90
CA ALA A 127 3.26 4.39 -22.52
C ALA A 127 3.53 5.72 -21.77
N GLN A 128 4.26 6.65 -22.40
CA GLN A 128 4.57 7.97 -21.83
C GLN A 128 3.31 8.83 -21.60
N THR A 129 2.37 8.84 -22.55
CA THR A 129 1.12 9.59 -22.40
C THR A 129 0.26 9.00 -21.29
N LEU A 130 0.20 7.67 -21.18
CA LEU A 130 -0.55 7.01 -20.13
C LEU A 130 0.02 7.31 -18.74
N ALA A 131 1.34 7.30 -18.59
CA ALA A 131 2.01 7.69 -17.35
C ALA A 131 1.72 9.15 -16.95
N ARG A 132 1.80 10.08 -17.90
CA ARG A 132 1.48 11.51 -17.66
C ARG A 132 0.03 11.73 -17.27
N MET A 133 -0.89 11.02 -17.91
CA MET A 133 -2.33 11.12 -17.62
C MET A 133 -2.66 10.68 -16.18
N LEU A 134 -1.97 9.64 -15.70
CA LEU A 134 -2.28 9.00 -14.41
C LEU A 134 -1.44 9.54 -13.25
N ASP A 135 -0.54 10.48 -13.54
CA ASP A 135 0.39 11.09 -12.58
C ASP A 135 1.13 10.04 -11.72
N VAL A 136 1.70 9.04 -12.38
CA VAL A 136 2.36 7.91 -11.72
C VAL A 136 3.82 7.77 -12.09
N PRO A 137 4.66 7.22 -11.18
CA PRO A 137 6.05 6.92 -11.49
C PRO A 137 6.16 6.03 -12.72
N PHE A 138 7.00 6.43 -13.67
CA PHE A 138 7.17 5.71 -14.93
C PHE A 138 8.65 5.51 -15.25
N CYS A 139 9.01 4.26 -15.51
CA CYS A 139 10.38 3.86 -15.84
C CYS A 139 10.41 3.29 -17.27
N ILE A 140 11.43 3.68 -18.03
CA ILE A 140 11.75 3.11 -19.33
C ILE A 140 13.11 2.43 -19.21
N SER A 141 13.19 1.17 -19.63
CA SER A 141 14.44 0.41 -19.69
C SER A 141 14.54 -0.31 -21.03
N ASP A 142 15.76 -0.46 -21.52
CA ASP A 142 16.06 -1.24 -22.73
C ASP A 142 16.57 -2.62 -22.31
N ALA A 143 15.86 -3.68 -22.71
CA ALA A 143 16.22 -5.06 -22.42
C ALA A 143 17.61 -5.43 -22.96
N THR A 144 18.11 -4.77 -24.01
CA THR A 144 19.45 -5.03 -24.55
C THR A 144 20.58 -4.60 -23.62
N SER A 145 20.30 -3.72 -22.66
CA SER A 145 21.27 -3.25 -21.66
C SER A 145 21.38 -4.14 -20.43
N LEU A 146 20.48 -5.12 -20.29
CA LEU A 146 20.43 -6.07 -19.18
C LEU A 146 21.10 -7.39 -19.61
N THR A 147 22.42 -7.45 -19.45
CA THR A 147 23.24 -8.66 -19.61
C THR A 147 24.13 -8.88 -18.41
#